data_AF-R3U0T5-F1
#
_entry.id   AF-R3U0T5-F1
#
_cell.length_a   1.000
_cell.length_b   1.000
_cell.length_c   1.000
_cell.angle_alpha   90.00
_cell.angle_beta   90.00
_cell.angle_gamma   90.00
#
_symmetry.space_group_name_H-M   'P 1'
#
loop_
_entity.id
_entity.type
_entity.pdbx_description
1 polymer ?
#
loop_
_entity_poly.entity_id
_entity_poly.type
_entity_poly.pdbx_seq_one_letter_code
_entity_poly.pdbx_strand_id
1 'polypeptide(L)'
;MEKIKKNKKYYLMELLIIISYVLYLMFFFYFYKEAVFYVDDRASMMIQVLFLTTFYLKEILISVFAAFLLVTMQLLFLVHLYSMMKNNPKAKSDFKWLFIVSIFIFCSYSLGLLLTKIGIFFLIAFIFSVAVAYATYVIVKLSKEKELMIQEENILEVDGPFNTENEARHKFEDFSEHWAGSEPLSYMIECENSEEYYLSIYIDIDQQDEEHNNGEKTTE
;
A
#
# COMPACT_ATOMS: atom_id res chain seq x y z
N MET A 1 -8.48 -24.66 -2.63
CA MET A 1 -8.49 -24.04 -3.98
C MET A 1 -9.47 -22.86 -4.10
N GLU A 2 -10.55 -22.78 -3.32
CA GLU A 2 -11.50 -21.66 -3.34
C GLU A 2 -10.90 -20.30 -2.93
N LYS A 3 -9.99 -20.28 -1.96
CA LYS A 3 -9.31 -19.06 -1.47
C LYS A 3 -8.49 -18.33 -2.55
N ILE A 4 -7.94 -19.07 -3.53
CA ILE A 4 -7.14 -18.51 -4.63
C ILE A 4 -8.05 -17.78 -5.64
N LYS A 5 -9.30 -18.21 -5.81
CA LYS A 5 -10.25 -17.58 -6.74
C LYS A 5 -10.67 -16.18 -6.27
N LYS A 6 -10.89 -15.99 -4.97
CA LYS A 6 -11.34 -14.70 -4.41
C LYS A 6 -10.25 -13.62 -4.43
N ASN A 7 -8.97 -14.01 -4.27
CA ASN A 7 -7.84 -13.08 -4.15
C ASN A 7 -6.82 -13.17 -5.31
N LYS A 8 -7.25 -13.63 -6.49
CA LYS A 8 -6.39 -13.91 -7.66
C LYS A 8 -5.48 -12.74 -8.05
N LYS A 9 -5.96 -11.50 -7.90
CA LYS A 9 -5.19 -10.28 -8.22
C LYS A 9 -3.90 -10.15 -7.40
N TYR A 10 -3.97 -10.41 -6.09
CA TYR A 10 -2.81 -10.28 -5.19
C TYR A 10 -1.75 -11.36 -5.45
N TYR A 11 -2.18 -12.59 -5.72
CA TYR A 11 -1.26 -13.67 -6.11
C TYR A 11 -0.60 -13.39 -7.47
N LEU A 12 -1.33 -12.81 -8.42
CA LEU A 12 -0.78 -12.42 -9.72
C LEU A 12 0.23 -11.28 -9.56
N MET A 13 -0.07 -10.31 -8.70
CA MET A 13 0.84 -9.20 -8.39
C MET A 13 2.13 -9.71 -7.72
N GLU A 14 2.03 -10.57 -6.70
CA GLU A 14 3.20 -11.20 -6.06
C GLU A 14 4.03 -11.99 -7.10
N LEU A 15 3.38 -12.78 -7.97
CA LEU A 15 4.07 -13.51 -9.02
C LEU A 15 4.83 -12.59 -9.98
N LEU A 16 4.24 -11.46 -10.37
CA LEU A 16 4.88 -10.46 -11.22
C LEU A 16 6.10 -9.84 -10.53
N ILE A 17 5.98 -9.53 -9.23
CA ILE A 17 7.11 -9.01 -8.45
C ILE A 17 8.24 -10.05 -8.37
N ILE A 18 7.91 -11.32 -8.12
CA ILE A 18 8.89 -12.42 -8.11
C ILE A 18 9.62 -12.53 -9.45
N ILE A 19 8.89 -12.53 -10.56
CA ILE A 19 9.49 -12.58 -11.91
C ILE A 19 10.43 -11.39 -12.12
N SER A 20 10.00 -10.19 -11.70
CA SER A 20 10.79 -8.97 -11.83
C SER A 20 12.08 -9.03 -11.00
N TYR A 21 12.02 -9.60 -9.79
CA TYR A 21 13.20 -9.86 -8.97
C TYR A 21 14.16 -10.87 -9.62
N VAL A 22 13.64 -11.97 -10.16
CA VAL A 22 14.47 -13.00 -10.81
C VAL A 22 15.19 -12.40 -12.03
N LEU A 23 14.46 -11.66 -12.87
CA LEU A 23 15.05 -11.00 -14.04
C LEU A 23 16.12 -9.98 -13.60
N TYR A 24 15.80 -9.14 -12.62
CA TYR A 24 16.74 -8.18 -12.09
C TYR A 24 18.01 -8.86 -11.56
N LEU A 25 17.88 -9.93 -10.75
CA LEU A 25 19.03 -10.65 -10.20
C LEU A 25 19.89 -11.26 -11.30
N MET A 26 19.27 -11.81 -12.35
CA MET A 26 20.00 -12.39 -13.47
C MET A 26 20.88 -11.32 -14.16
N PHE A 27 20.32 -10.15 -14.46
CA PHE A 27 21.07 -9.04 -15.05
C PHE A 27 22.14 -8.50 -14.10
N PHE A 28 21.78 -8.31 -12.82
CA PHE A 28 22.68 -7.80 -11.80
C PHE A 28 23.88 -8.72 -11.61
N PHE A 29 23.67 -10.03 -11.44
CA PHE A 29 24.77 -10.98 -11.23
C PHE A 29 25.64 -11.17 -12.47
N TYR A 30 25.06 -11.09 -13.67
CA TYR A 30 25.83 -11.14 -14.91
C TYR A 30 26.83 -9.97 -14.97
N PHE A 31 26.33 -8.75 -14.80
CA PHE A 31 27.14 -7.54 -14.74
C PHE A 31 28.13 -7.57 -13.57
N TYR A 32 27.67 -7.89 -12.37
CA TYR A 32 28.47 -7.86 -11.15
C TYR A 32 29.64 -8.85 -11.22
N LYS A 33 29.44 -10.04 -11.81
CA LYS A 33 30.50 -11.02 -12.01
C LYS A 33 31.61 -10.47 -12.91
N GLU A 34 31.24 -9.79 -13.99
CA GLU A 34 32.19 -9.15 -14.90
C GLU A 34 32.94 -8.01 -14.21
N ALA A 35 32.22 -7.12 -13.50
CA ALA A 35 32.82 -5.98 -12.82
C ALA A 35 33.79 -6.38 -11.69
N VAL A 36 33.45 -7.43 -10.92
CA VAL A 36 34.29 -7.89 -9.80
C VAL A 36 35.52 -8.66 -10.27
N PHE A 37 35.49 -9.29 -11.44
CA PHE A 37 36.65 -10.03 -11.98
C PHE A 37 37.91 -9.16 -12.11
N TYR A 38 37.74 -7.88 -12.40
CA TYR A 38 38.84 -6.93 -12.58
C TYR A 38 39.28 -6.24 -11.28
N VAL A 39 38.62 -6.51 -10.15
CA VAL A 39 38.90 -5.89 -8.87
C VAL A 39 39.87 -6.75 -8.07
N ASP A 40 40.96 -6.16 -7.58
CA ASP A 40 41.87 -6.85 -6.66
C ASP A 40 41.17 -7.15 -5.32
N ASP A 41 41.00 -8.44 -5.03
CA ASP A 41 40.39 -8.93 -3.79
C ASP A 41 41.20 -8.59 -2.54
N ARG A 42 42.50 -8.30 -2.66
CA ARG A 42 43.36 -7.90 -1.54
C ARG A 42 43.31 -6.41 -1.22
N ALA A 43 42.73 -5.60 -2.11
CA ALA A 43 42.56 -4.17 -1.88
C ALA A 43 41.50 -3.89 -0.80
N SER A 44 41.59 -2.74 -0.13
CA SER A 44 40.57 -2.32 0.84
C SER A 44 39.23 -2.08 0.15
N MET A 45 38.13 -2.25 0.89
CA MET A 45 36.76 -2.06 0.36
C MET A 45 36.57 -0.68 -0.31
N MET A 46 37.15 0.38 0.26
CA MET A 46 37.15 1.72 -0.33
C MET A 46 37.77 1.75 -1.73
N ILE A 47 38.92 1.11 -1.92
CA ILE A 47 39.63 1.06 -3.21
C ILE A 47 38.82 0.23 -4.21
N GLN A 48 38.27 -0.90 -3.76
CA GLN A 48 37.41 -1.75 -4.59
C GLN A 48 36.18 -0.99 -5.08
N VAL A 49 35.47 -0.30 -4.17
CA VAL A 49 34.31 0.53 -4.50
C VAL A 49 34.70 1.65 -5.45
N LEU A 50 35.81 2.34 -5.21
CA LEU A 50 36.30 3.42 -6.07
C LEU A 50 36.60 2.93 -7.50
N PHE A 51 37.19 1.73 -7.63
CA PHE A 51 37.43 1.12 -8.93
C PHE A 51 36.11 0.81 -9.64
N LEU A 52 35.19 0.14 -8.96
CA LEU A 52 33.87 -0.21 -9.48
C LEU A 52 33.10 1.04 -9.93
N THR A 53 33.09 2.10 -9.13
CA THR A 53 32.41 3.35 -9.49
C THR A 53 33.13 4.13 -10.59
N THR A 54 34.44 3.96 -10.77
CA THR A 54 35.16 4.65 -11.85
C THR A 54 34.85 4.04 -13.22
N PHE A 55 34.78 2.70 -13.29
CA PHE A 55 34.65 1.99 -14.57
C PHE A 55 33.23 1.54 -14.89
N TYR A 56 32.37 1.34 -13.89
CA TYR A 56 31.03 0.75 -14.04
C TYR A 56 29.92 1.60 -13.40
N LEU A 57 30.14 2.92 -13.27
CA LEU A 57 29.19 3.82 -12.60
C LEU A 57 27.78 3.72 -13.16
N LYS A 58 27.67 3.67 -14.49
CA LYS A 58 26.40 3.70 -15.21
C LYS A 58 25.58 2.44 -14.89
N GLU A 59 26.21 1.28 -14.98
CA GLU A 59 25.61 -0.02 -14.72
C GLU A 59 25.22 -0.15 -13.24
N ILE A 60 26.07 0.34 -12.33
CA ILE A 60 25.76 0.43 -10.90
C ILE A 60 24.53 1.31 -10.67
N LEU A 61 24.48 2.52 -11.23
CA LEU A 61 23.35 3.43 -11.05
C LEU A 61 22.05 2.84 -11.58
N ILE A 62 22.05 2.23 -12.77
CA ILE A 62 20.88 1.56 -13.34
C ILE A 62 20.41 0.43 -12.42
N SER A 63 21.35 -0.38 -11.93
CA SER A 63 21.02 -1.50 -11.03
C SER A 63 20.45 -1.00 -9.70
N VAL A 64 21.07 0.01 -9.10
CA VAL A 64 20.62 0.62 -7.84
C VAL A 64 19.24 1.26 -7.99
N PHE A 65 18.99 1.96 -9.10
CA PHE A 65 17.69 2.55 -9.39
C PHE A 65 16.60 1.50 -9.61
N ALA A 66 16.89 0.44 -10.37
CA ALA A 66 15.96 -0.67 -10.55
C ALA A 66 15.67 -1.38 -9.22
N ALA A 67 16.70 -1.60 -8.39
CA ALA A 67 16.52 -2.15 -7.05
C ALA A 67 15.67 -1.26 -6.15
N PHE A 68 15.87 0.07 -6.19
CA PHE A 68 15.04 1.03 -5.47
C PHE A 68 13.56 0.89 -5.84
N LEU A 69 13.23 0.83 -7.13
CA LEU A 69 11.85 0.65 -7.59
C LEU A 69 11.25 -0.68 -7.12
N LEU A 70 12.00 -1.78 -7.26
CA LEU A 70 11.58 -3.12 -6.83
C LEU A 70 11.33 -3.20 -5.32
N VAL A 71 12.28 -2.71 -4.51
CA VAL A 71 12.19 -2.67 -3.05
C VAL A 71 11.01 -1.79 -2.62
N THR A 72 10.84 -0.62 -3.24
CA THR A 72 9.72 0.28 -2.94
C THR A 72 8.38 -0.39 -3.24
N MET A 73 8.22 -1.01 -4.41
CA MET A 73 7.01 -1.73 -4.78
C MET A 73 6.71 -2.89 -3.81
N GLN A 74 7.72 -3.68 -3.42
CA GLN A 74 7.56 -4.78 -2.48
C GLN A 74 7.17 -4.26 -1.08
N LEU A 75 7.77 -3.17 -0.61
CA LEU A 75 7.41 -2.55 0.66
C LEU A 75 5.97 -2.03 0.66
N LEU A 76 5.56 -1.34 -0.41
CA LEU A 76 4.19 -0.86 -0.56
C LEU A 76 3.19 -2.03 -0.58
N PHE A 77 3.52 -3.11 -1.29
CA PHE A 77 2.72 -4.32 -1.30
C PHE A 77 2.59 -4.96 0.08
N LEU A 78 3.69 -5.06 0.84
CA LEU A 78 3.69 -5.57 2.22
C LEU A 78 2.86 -4.69 3.16
N VAL A 79 2.99 -3.37 3.06
CA VAL A 79 2.19 -2.41 3.84
C VAL A 79 0.71 -2.57 3.53
N HIS A 80 0.35 -2.73 2.25
CA HIS A 80 -1.02 -2.94 1.82
C HIS A 80 -1.59 -4.25 2.37
N LEU A 81 -0.85 -5.37 2.25
CA LEU A 81 -1.25 -6.65 2.84
C LEU A 81 -1.41 -6.56 4.36
N TYR A 82 -0.50 -5.89 5.04
CA TYR A 82 -0.58 -5.66 6.48
C TYR A 82 -1.84 -4.88 6.87
N SER A 83 -2.15 -3.79 6.15
CA SER A 83 -3.37 -3.00 6.39
C SER A 83 -4.63 -3.83 6.18
N MET A 84 -4.68 -4.66 5.14
CA MET A 84 -5.81 -5.56 4.87
C MET A 84 -5.99 -6.60 5.99
N MET A 85 -4.89 -7.20 6.46
CA MET A 85 -4.93 -8.16 7.55
C MET A 85 -5.33 -7.54 8.90
N LYS A 86 -4.97 -6.27 9.13
CA LYS A 86 -5.32 -5.53 10.35
C LYS A 86 -6.81 -5.17 10.38
N ASN A 87 -7.36 -4.72 9.26
CA ASN A 87 -8.74 -4.20 9.21
C ASN A 87 -9.80 -5.29 8.98
N ASN A 88 -9.42 -6.46 8.46
CA ASN A 88 -10.36 -7.54 8.14
C ASN A 88 -9.95 -8.89 8.79
N PRO A 89 -10.47 -9.23 9.98
CA PRO A 89 -10.08 -10.46 10.70
C PRO A 89 -10.40 -11.74 9.90
N LYS A 90 -11.48 -11.74 9.10
CA LYS A 90 -11.82 -12.84 8.18
C LYS A 90 -10.77 -13.02 7.07
N ALA A 91 -10.14 -11.94 6.62
CA ALA A 91 -9.12 -11.95 5.56
C ALA A 91 -7.71 -12.30 6.09
N LYS A 92 -7.48 -12.16 7.40
CA LYS A 92 -6.18 -12.44 8.05
C LYS A 92 -5.67 -13.85 7.78
N SER A 93 -6.55 -14.85 7.81
CA SER A 93 -6.23 -16.25 7.52
C SER A 93 -5.74 -16.45 6.08
N ASP A 94 -6.35 -15.73 5.14
CA ASP A 94 -6.09 -15.90 3.70
C ASP A 94 -4.80 -15.19 3.27
N PHE A 95 -4.50 -14.02 3.84
CA PHE A 95 -3.32 -13.24 3.49
C PHE A 95 -2.07 -13.56 4.32
N LYS A 96 -2.19 -14.23 5.46
CA LYS A 96 -1.03 -14.56 6.33
C LYS A 96 0.05 -15.33 5.58
N TRP A 97 -0.33 -16.33 4.78
CA TRP A 97 0.66 -17.13 4.05
C TRP A 97 1.35 -16.31 2.95
N LEU A 98 0.57 -15.53 2.20
CA LEU A 98 1.09 -14.62 1.18
C LEU A 98 2.08 -13.62 1.80
N PHE A 99 1.72 -12.99 2.92
CA PHE A 99 2.58 -12.05 3.65
C PHE A 99 3.90 -12.68 4.10
N ILE A 100 3.87 -13.90 4.63
CA ILE A 100 5.09 -14.62 5.06
C ILE A 100 6.00 -14.89 3.86
N VAL A 101 5.43 -15.35 2.74
CA VAL A 101 6.18 -15.61 1.51
C VAL A 101 6.79 -14.32 0.97
N SER A 102 6.02 -13.24 0.88
CA SER A 102 6.50 -11.93 0.42
C SER A 102 7.64 -11.38 1.30
N ILE A 103 7.56 -11.55 2.63
CA ILE A 103 8.66 -11.17 3.54
C ILE A 103 9.89 -12.03 3.31
N PHE A 104 9.72 -13.34 3.20
CA PHE A 104 10.85 -14.26 3.01
C PHE A 104 11.62 -13.93 1.72
N ILE A 105 10.89 -13.67 0.63
CA ILE A 105 11.46 -13.28 -0.66
C ILE A 105 12.16 -11.91 -0.53
N PHE A 106 11.51 -10.94 0.11
CA PHE A 106 12.09 -9.62 0.33
C PHE A 106 13.40 -9.66 1.12
N CYS A 107 13.43 -10.40 2.22
CA CYS A 107 14.60 -10.53 3.09
C CYS A 107 15.74 -11.26 2.38
N SER A 108 15.45 -12.39 1.71
CA SER A 108 16.47 -13.16 0.99
C SER A 108 17.12 -12.33 -0.13
N TYR A 109 16.32 -11.59 -0.90
CA TYR A 109 16.81 -10.70 -1.94
C TYR A 109 17.66 -9.56 -1.38
N SER A 110 17.15 -8.85 -0.36
CA SER A 110 17.84 -7.70 0.23
C SER A 110 19.18 -8.12 0.83
N LEU A 111 19.22 -9.28 1.50
CA LEU A 111 20.46 -9.82 2.05
C LEU A 111 21.46 -10.15 0.94
N GLY A 112 21.01 -10.74 -0.16
CA GLY A 112 21.86 -11.05 -1.31
C GLY A 112 22.55 -9.82 -1.91
N LEU A 113 21.82 -8.71 -2.04
CA LEU A 113 22.39 -7.46 -2.55
C LEU A 113 23.33 -6.77 -1.55
N LEU A 114 22.98 -6.77 -0.26
CA LEU A 114 23.79 -6.13 0.78
C LEU A 114 25.15 -6.82 0.99
N LEU A 115 25.25 -8.12 0.69
CA LEU A 115 26.51 -8.87 0.79
C LEU A 115 27.50 -8.61 -0.36
N THR A 116 27.11 -7.82 -1.36
CA THR A 116 28.00 -7.49 -2.49
C THR A 116 28.99 -6.38 -2.12
N LYS A 117 30.09 -6.25 -2.86
CA LYS A 117 31.08 -5.18 -2.69
C LYS A 117 30.47 -3.78 -2.85
N ILE A 118 29.41 -3.67 -3.64
CA ILE A 118 28.62 -2.44 -3.87
C ILE A 118 27.35 -2.37 -2.99
N GLY A 119 27.25 -3.23 -1.98
CA GLY A 119 26.11 -3.34 -1.07
C GLY A 119 25.75 -2.02 -0.38
N ILE A 120 26.72 -1.13 -0.17
CA ILE A 120 26.48 0.19 0.43
C ILE A 120 25.55 1.07 -0.41
N PHE A 121 25.61 0.98 -1.75
CA PHE A 121 24.68 1.72 -2.62
C PHE A 121 23.26 1.16 -2.52
N PHE A 122 23.13 -0.16 -2.39
CA PHE A 122 21.84 -0.80 -2.15
C PHE A 122 21.27 -0.48 -0.77
N LEU A 123 22.12 -0.34 0.25
CA LEU A 123 21.69 0.13 1.57
C LEU A 123 21.09 1.54 1.50
N ILE A 124 21.73 2.45 0.77
CA ILE A 124 21.20 3.81 0.56
C ILE A 124 19.84 3.74 -0.15
N ALA A 125 19.75 2.99 -1.25
CA ALA A 125 18.48 2.79 -1.96
C ALA A 125 17.40 2.17 -1.07
N PHE A 126 17.76 1.25 -0.19
CA PHE A 126 16.84 0.63 0.77
C PHE A 126 16.29 1.67 1.76
N ILE A 127 17.15 2.52 2.33
CA ILE A 127 16.72 3.60 3.24
C ILE A 127 15.73 4.55 2.54
N PHE A 128 16.03 4.96 1.30
CA PHE A 128 15.11 5.79 0.52
C PHE A 128 13.78 5.08 0.24
N SER A 129 13.82 3.78 -0.09
CA SER A 129 12.61 3.00 -0.35
C SER A 129 11.72 2.91 0.90
N VAL A 130 12.32 2.71 2.08
CA VAL A 130 11.62 2.71 3.36
C VAL A 130 11.01 4.09 3.65
N ALA A 131 11.74 5.17 3.39
CA ALA A 131 11.22 6.53 3.57
C ALA A 131 9.99 6.80 2.69
N VAL A 132 10.03 6.39 1.41
CA VAL A 132 8.89 6.52 0.49
C VAL A 132 7.71 5.68 0.94
N ALA A 133 7.94 4.41 1.31
CA ALA A 133 6.88 3.53 1.78
C ALA A 133 6.24 4.05 3.08
N TYR A 134 7.05 4.58 4.00
CA TYR A 134 6.58 5.18 5.25
C TYR A 134 5.77 6.45 5.00
N ALA A 135 6.26 7.37 4.17
CA ALA A 135 5.52 8.59 3.81
C ALA A 135 4.16 8.24 3.18
N THR A 136 4.15 7.28 2.25
CA THR A 136 2.91 6.79 1.62
C THR A 136 1.96 6.19 2.65
N TYR A 137 2.46 5.37 3.57
CA TYR A 137 1.66 4.81 4.66
C TYR A 137 1.02 5.89 5.53
N VAL A 138 1.78 6.92 5.92
CA VAL A 138 1.28 8.02 6.73
C VAL A 138 0.20 8.81 5.99
N ILE A 139 0.42 9.15 4.72
CA ILE A 139 -0.57 9.86 3.88
C ILE A 139 -1.86 9.06 3.79
N VAL A 140 -1.79 7.78 3.45
CA VAL A 140 -2.97 6.91 3.33
C VAL A 140 -3.69 6.76 4.67
N LYS A 141 -2.95 6.65 5.77
CA LYS A 141 -3.55 6.57 7.11
C LYS A 141 -4.30 7.84 7.46
N LEU A 142 -3.68 9.02 7.25
CA LEU A 142 -4.29 10.32 7.53
C LEU A 142 -5.53 10.56 6.66
N SER A 143 -5.50 10.16 5.38
CA SER A 143 -6.67 10.24 4.50
C SER A 143 -7.85 9.46 5.05
N LYS A 144 -7.63 8.22 5.49
CA LYS A 144 -8.69 7.39 6.09
C LYS A 144 -9.21 7.93 7.41
N GLU A 145 -8.33 8.50 8.23
CA GLU A 145 -8.71 9.11 9.51
C GLU A 145 -9.54 10.37 9.28
N LYS A 146 -9.21 11.16 8.26
CA LYS A 146 -10.01 12.31 7.83
C LYS A 146 -11.38 11.88 7.28
N GLU A 147 -11.43 10.85 6.43
CA GLU A 147 -12.71 10.28 5.95
C GLU A 147 -13.61 9.84 7.12
N LEU A 148 -13.05 9.17 8.13
CA LEU A 148 -13.81 8.75 9.32
C LEU A 148 -14.28 9.94 10.16
N MET A 149 -13.44 10.96 10.37
CA MET A 149 -13.86 12.17 11.11
C MET A 149 -14.95 12.94 10.35
N ILE A 150 -14.85 13.05 9.03
CA ILE A 150 -15.90 13.66 8.20
C ILE A 150 -17.19 12.85 8.30
N GLN A 151 -17.13 11.52 8.28
CA GLN A 151 -18.32 10.70 8.49
C GLN A 151 -18.94 10.92 9.87
N GLU A 152 -18.14 10.95 10.95
CA GLU A 152 -18.63 11.20 12.32
C GLU A 152 -19.22 12.60 12.50
N GLU A 153 -18.63 13.64 11.91
CA GLU A 153 -19.11 15.02 12.04
C GLU A 153 -20.41 15.27 11.25
N ASN A 154 -20.68 14.45 10.23
CA ASN A 154 -21.87 14.56 9.37
C ASN A 154 -23.00 13.61 9.75
N ILE A 155 -22.88 12.89 10.86
CA ILE A 155 -23.97 12.05 11.36
C ILE A 155 -25.11 12.97 11.82
N LEU A 156 -26.22 12.93 11.08
CA LEU A 156 -27.44 13.64 11.41
C LEU A 156 -28.19 12.95 12.54
N GLU A 157 -28.28 11.62 12.45
CA GLU A 157 -29.04 10.82 13.40
C GLU A 157 -28.45 9.41 13.48
N VAL A 158 -28.40 8.88 14.71
CA VAL A 158 -28.13 7.48 14.99
C VAL A 158 -29.39 6.90 15.62
N ASP A 159 -29.95 5.86 15.02
CA ASP A 159 -31.18 5.22 15.49
C ASP A 159 -31.00 3.71 15.65
N GLY A 160 -31.75 3.12 16.59
CA GLY A 160 -31.66 1.70 16.97
C GLY A 160 -31.71 1.44 18.49
N PRO A 161 -31.54 0.18 18.93
CA PRO A 161 -31.28 -1.01 18.12
C PRO A 161 -32.53 -1.54 17.37
N PHE A 162 -32.32 -2.01 16.14
CA PHE A 162 -33.31 -2.74 15.34
C PHE A 162 -33.02 -4.24 15.34
N ASN A 163 -34.06 -5.07 15.21
CA ASN A 163 -33.92 -6.53 15.21
C ASN A 163 -33.53 -7.07 13.82
N THR A 164 -33.77 -6.30 12.76
CA THR A 164 -33.44 -6.70 11.38
C THR A 164 -32.86 -5.54 10.57
N GLU A 165 -32.00 -5.86 9.60
CA GLU A 165 -31.47 -4.88 8.64
C GLU A 165 -32.60 -4.19 7.86
N ASN A 166 -33.71 -4.88 7.59
CA ASN A 166 -34.87 -4.32 6.89
C ASN A 166 -35.59 -3.26 7.70
N GLU A 167 -35.70 -3.41 9.03
CA GLU A 167 -36.27 -2.39 9.92
C GLU A 167 -35.42 -1.12 9.90
N ALA A 168 -34.09 -1.28 10.00
CA ALA A 168 -33.15 -0.17 9.90
C ALA A 168 -33.24 0.54 8.54
N ARG A 169 -33.39 -0.22 7.43
CA ARG A 169 -33.55 0.35 6.09
C ARG A 169 -34.86 1.11 5.92
N HIS A 170 -35.98 0.57 6.39
CA HIS A 170 -37.27 1.26 6.32
C HIS A 170 -37.24 2.58 7.09
N LYS A 171 -36.55 2.61 8.24
CA LYS A 171 -36.37 3.82 9.02
C LYS A 171 -35.59 4.90 8.27
N PHE A 172 -34.56 4.51 7.51
CA PHE A 172 -33.85 5.42 6.62
C PHE A 172 -34.76 5.96 5.50
N GLU A 173 -35.55 5.09 4.85
CA GLU A 173 -36.48 5.51 3.79
C GLU A 173 -37.48 6.54 4.34
N ASP A 174 -38.08 6.28 5.50
CA ASP A 174 -38.98 7.22 6.18
C ASP A 174 -38.29 8.55 6.50
N PHE A 175 -37.05 8.52 7.03
CA PHE A 175 -36.30 9.73 7.34
C PHE A 175 -35.98 10.53 6.06
N SER A 176 -35.56 9.84 5.00
CA SER A 176 -35.18 10.45 3.72
C SER A 176 -36.34 11.15 3.02
N GLU A 177 -37.57 10.63 3.15
CA GLU A 177 -38.77 11.26 2.60
C GLU A 177 -39.17 12.54 3.35
N HIS A 178 -38.82 12.64 4.62
CA HIS A 178 -39.17 13.78 5.48
C HIS A 178 -38.00 14.75 5.72
N TRP A 179 -36.85 14.47 5.12
CA TRP A 179 -35.68 15.33 5.23
C TRP A 179 -35.93 16.67 4.55
N ALA A 180 -35.77 17.75 5.31
CA ALA A 180 -35.99 19.12 4.83
C ALA A 180 -34.72 19.79 4.29
N GLY A 181 -33.56 19.14 4.42
CA GLY A 181 -32.29 19.64 3.89
C GLY A 181 -32.16 19.42 2.38
N SER A 182 -31.35 20.23 1.73
CA SER A 182 -31.07 20.12 0.29
C SER A 182 -29.94 19.14 -0.02
N GLU A 183 -29.21 18.71 1.00
CA GLU A 183 -28.04 17.86 0.86
C GLU A 183 -28.44 16.39 0.67
N PRO A 184 -27.73 15.65 -0.21
CA PRO A 184 -27.97 14.22 -0.40
C PRO A 184 -27.66 13.45 0.89
N LEU A 185 -28.54 12.51 1.23
CA LEU A 185 -28.40 11.64 2.40
C LEU A 185 -27.80 10.29 2.02
N SER A 186 -26.88 9.82 2.85
CA SER A 186 -26.32 8.48 2.81
C SER A 186 -26.50 7.81 4.17
N TYR A 187 -26.45 6.48 4.21
CA TYR A 187 -26.67 5.72 5.44
C TYR A 187 -25.71 4.54 5.57
N MET A 188 -25.44 4.16 6.81
CA MET A 188 -24.68 2.97 7.16
C MET A 188 -25.44 2.18 8.22
N ILE A 189 -25.55 0.87 8.00
CA ILE A 189 -26.14 -0.06 8.97
C ILE A 189 -25.01 -0.90 9.55
N GLU A 190 -24.78 -0.78 10.85
CA GLU A 190 -23.79 -1.57 11.57
C GLU A 190 -24.46 -2.62 12.45
N CYS A 191 -23.85 -3.80 12.56
CA CYS A 191 -24.32 -4.87 13.43
C CYS A 191 -23.31 -5.08 14.56
N GLU A 192 -23.71 -4.74 15.79
CA GLU A 192 -22.80 -4.70 16.93
C GLU A 192 -22.62 -6.09 17.58
N ASN A 193 -23.68 -6.94 17.61
CA ASN A 193 -23.65 -8.22 18.34
C ASN A 193 -24.40 -9.39 17.65
N SER A 194 -24.47 -9.42 16.31
CA SER A 194 -25.16 -10.46 15.51
C SER A 194 -26.69 -10.46 15.57
N GLU A 195 -27.32 -9.69 16.47
CA GLU A 195 -28.78 -9.61 16.61
C GLU A 195 -29.32 -8.16 16.64
N GLU A 196 -28.45 -7.18 16.83
CA GLU A 196 -28.82 -5.75 16.93
C GLU A 196 -28.19 -4.96 15.79
N TYR A 197 -29.02 -4.18 15.08
CA TYR A 197 -28.63 -3.30 13.99
C TYR A 197 -28.80 -1.84 14.41
N TYR A 198 -27.81 -1.02 14.10
CA TYR A 198 -27.85 0.43 14.29
C TYR A 198 -27.78 1.12 12.94
N LEU A 199 -28.62 2.13 12.75
CA LEU A 199 -28.64 2.98 11.57
C LEU A 199 -27.93 4.29 11.89
N SER A 200 -26.91 4.64 11.11
CA SER A 200 -26.33 5.98 11.12
C SER A 200 -26.66 6.67 9.80
N ILE A 201 -27.33 7.82 9.87
CA ILE A 201 -27.70 8.65 8.72
C ILE A 201 -26.74 9.83 8.67
N TYR A 202 -26.15 10.12 7.52
CA TYR A 202 -25.20 11.21 7.36
C TYR A 202 -25.39 11.94 6.02
N ILE A 203 -24.92 13.19 5.98
CA ILE A 203 -24.89 13.99 4.75
C ILE A 203 -23.72 13.55 3.88
N ASP A 204 -24.00 13.31 2.60
CA ASP A 204 -22.99 12.95 1.60
C ASP A 204 -22.30 14.21 1.05
N ILE A 205 -21.08 14.48 1.53
CA ILE A 205 -20.32 15.69 1.14
C ILE A 205 -19.51 15.48 -0.15
N ASP A 206 -19.44 14.27 -0.70
CA ASP A 206 -18.60 13.97 -1.88
C ASP A 206 -19.01 14.76 -3.15
N GLN A 207 -20.09 15.54 -3.14
CA GLN A 207 -20.50 16.41 -4.25
C GLN A 207 -20.30 17.92 -4.04
N GLN A 208 -20.02 18.43 -2.83
CA GLN A 208 -19.91 19.88 -2.61
C GLN A 208 -18.51 20.45 -2.86
N ASP A 209 -17.45 19.67 -2.68
CA ASP A 209 -16.06 20.15 -2.88
C ASP A 209 -15.64 20.22 -4.38
N GLU A 210 -16.33 19.52 -5.29
CA GLU A 210 -16.03 19.61 -6.73
C GLU A 210 -16.69 20.82 -7.41
N GLU A 211 -17.86 21.28 -6.96
CA GLU A 211 -18.51 22.46 -7.53
C GLU A 211 -17.88 23.77 -7.06
N HIS A 212 -17.33 23.82 -5.84
CA HIS A 212 -16.72 25.07 -5.36
C HIS A 212 -15.37 25.38 -6.01
N ASN A 213 -14.66 24.38 -6.53
CA ASN A 213 -13.34 24.56 -7.17
C ASN A 213 -13.41 24.91 -8.68
N ASN A 214 -14.59 24.77 -9.31
CA ASN A 214 -14.81 25.18 -10.71
C ASN A 214 -15.40 26.59 -10.85
N GLY A 215 -15.87 27.21 -9.77
CA GLY A 215 -16.43 28.58 -9.78
C GLY A 215 -15.42 29.73 -9.70
N GLU A 216 -14.19 29.48 -9.27
CA GLU A 216 -13.21 30.55 -8.96
C GLU A 216 -12.24 30.90 -10.10
N LYS A 217 -12.46 30.37 -11.33
CA LYS A 217 -11.56 30.61 -12.48
C LYS A 217 -12.06 31.62 -13.53
N THR A 218 -13.10 32.38 -13.25
CA THR A 218 -13.61 33.40 -14.19
C THR A 218 -13.92 34.73 -13.52
N THR A 219 -12.89 35.38 -12.98
CA THR A 219 -12.75 36.84 -12.97
C THR A 219 -11.36 37.19 -12.44
N GLU A 220 -10.41 37.37 -13.35
CA GLU A 220 -9.46 38.50 -13.41
C GLU A 220 -8.58 38.39 -14.66
#